data_AF-A0A0C2D4N9-F1
#
_entry.id   AF-A0A0C2D4N9-F1
#
_cell.length_a   1.000
_cell.length_b   1.000
_cell.length_c   1.000
_cell.angle_alpha   90.00
_cell.angle_beta   90.00
_cell.angle_gamma   90.00
#
_symmetry.space_group_name_H-M   'P 1'
#
loop_
_entity.id
_entity.type
_entity.pdbx_description
1 polymer ?
#
loop_
_entity_poly.entity_id
_entity_poly.type
_entity_poly.pdbx_seq_one_letter_code
_entity_poly.pdbx_strand_id
1 'polypeptide(L)'
;MTVEEYQVGQLWKVPSIIRKIAPKGSLAIHEEAWNAYPYCKTVLTNPDYMKENFFVKIETIHLPDRGTTPNAHGLPPDELAKRDVVHINIADDNEFLHAGDIQPSTTPSTYVSAKTGRGPLSGSWRETVEPVMCAYKLVSVHFKWFGLQKMVESYTHTQYPRLFSKFHREVFCWMDNWHGLTMEDIRAIEAKAQKELEDQRKSGTEV
;
A
#
# COMPACT_ATOMS: atom_id res chain seq x y z
N MET A 1 -7.70 14.22 -11.73
CA MET A 1 -6.82 13.08 -12.00
C MET A 1 -5.40 13.58 -11.91
N THR A 2 -4.67 13.20 -10.87
CA THR A 2 -3.22 13.41 -10.80
C THR A 2 -2.53 12.16 -11.33
N VAL A 3 -1.43 12.35 -12.06
CA VAL A 3 -0.54 11.27 -12.49
C VAL A 3 0.82 11.59 -11.92
N GLU A 4 1.38 10.65 -11.17
CA GLU A 4 2.68 10.81 -10.53
C GLU A 4 3.57 9.64 -10.95
N GLU A 5 4.81 9.96 -11.33
CA GLU A 5 5.81 8.98 -11.72
C GLU A 5 7.00 9.07 -10.76
N TYR A 6 7.32 7.95 -10.11
CA TYR A 6 8.42 7.85 -9.17
C TYR A 6 9.36 6.72 -9.55
N GLN A 7 10.67 6.98 -9.51
CA GLN A 7 11.65 5.90 -9.40
C GLN A 7 11.71 5.46 -7.94
N VAL A 8 11.02 4.38 -7.63
CA VAL A 8 11.07 3.79 -6.31
C VAL A 8 12.30 2.89 -6.24
N GLY A 9 13.03 2.97 -5.12
CA GLY A 9 14.13 2.07 -4.80
C GLY A 9 13.68 0.60 -4.71
N GLN A 10 14.52 -0.27 -4.14
CA GLN A 10 14.19 -1.71 -4.05
C GLN A 10 12.90 -1.92 -3.24
N LEU A 11 11.82 -2.23 -3.95
CA LEU A 11 10.44 -1.97 -3.51
C LEU A 11 10.11 -2.42 -2.08
N TRP A 12 10.57 -3.60 -1.67
CA TRP A 12 10.65 -4.03 -0.27
C TRP A 12 11.36 -5.40 -0.30
N LYS A 13 12.63 -5.42 0.10
CA LYS A 13 13.54 -6.58 0.16
C LYS A 13 13.24 -7.71 -0.85
N VAL A 14 13.48 -7.43 -2.12
CA VAL A 14 13.52 -8.40 -3.23
C VAL A 14 14.07 -9.76 -2.72
N PRO A 15 13.39 -10.90 -3.00
CA PRO A 15 13.84 -12.22 -2.57
C PRO A 15 15.34 -12.39 -2.75
N SER A 16 16.02 -12.95 -1.74
CA SER A 16 17.48 -13.07 -1.75
C SER A 16 17.99 -13.83 -2.99
N ILE A 17 17.21 -14.79 -3.50
CA ILE A 17 17.51 -15.50 -4.74
C ILE A 17 17.55 -14.58 -5.96
N ILE A 18 16.59 -13.64 -6.09
CA ILE A 18 16.54 -12.67 -7.20
C ILE A 18 17.71 -11.70 -7.09
N ARG A 19 18.00 -11.19 -5.88
CA ARG A 19 19.15 -10.28 -5.67
C ARG A 19 20.50 -10.90 -6.06
N LYS A 20 20.66 -12.21 -5.94
CA LYS A 20 21.91 -12.91 -6.29
C LYS A 20 22.09 -13.12 -7.79
N ILE A 21 21.01 -13.20 -8.55
CA ILE A 21 21.05 -13.53 -9.99
C ILE A 21 20.79 -12.32 -10.89
N ALA A 22 20.16 -11.28 -10.37
CA ALA A 22 19.86 -10.07 -11.12
C ALA A 22 21.12 -9.20 -11.31
N PRO A 23 21.36 -8.65 -12.52
CA PRO A 23 22.45 -7.70 -12.74
C PRO A 23 22.38 -6.48 -11.80
N LYS A 24 23.55 -5.89 -11.49
CA LYS A 24 23.58 -4.65 -10.70
C LYS A 24 22.77 -3.55 -11.40
N GLY A 25 21.90 -2.87 -10.64
CA GLY A 25 21.03 -1.81 -11.16
C GLY A 25 19.74 -2.29 -11.82
N SER A 26 19.54 -3.59 -12.05
CA SER A 26 18.36 -4.09 -12.77
C SER A 26 17.09 -4.19 -11.92
N LEU A 27 17.16 -3.82 -10.63
CA LEU A 27 16.07 -3.92 -9.65
C LEU A 27 15.35 -2.59 -9.41
N ALA A 28 15.62 -1.56 -10.23
CA ALA A 28 14.91 -0.29 -10.17
C ALA A 28 13.44 -0.49 -10.55
N ILE A 29 12.51 0.05 -9.75
CA ILE A 29 11.08 -0.06 -10.02
C ILE A 29 10.54 1.32 -10.36
N HIS A 30 9.75 1.39 -11.42
CA HIS A 30 9.03 2.60 -11.81
C HIS A 30 7.61 2.47 -11.29
N GLU A 31 7.16 3.46 -10.53
CA GLU A 31 5.79 3.59 -10.06
C GLU A 31 5.07 4.68 -10.83
N GLU A 32 3.96 4.33 -11.46
CA GLU A 32 3.00 5.27 -12.01
C GLU A 32 1.69 5.17 -11.22
N ALA A 33 1.21 6.30 -10.69
CA ALA A 33 -0.02 6.37 -9.92
C ALA A 33 -1.02 7.35 -10.53
N TRP A 34 -2.27 6.91 -10.73
CA TRP A 34 -3.41 7.72 -11.14
C TRP A 34 -4.41 7.83 -9.98
N ASN A 35 -4.54 9.02 -9.41
CA ASN A 35 -5.51 9.29 -8.35
C ASN A 35 -6.74 10.02 -8.94
N ALA A 36 -7.86 9.33 -8.94
CA ALA A 36 -9.17 9.82 -9.35
C ALA A 36 -10.23 9.40 -8.30
N TYR A 37 -9.95 9.72 -7.03
CA TYR A 37 -10.79 9.36 -5.89
C TYR A 37 -12.30 9.45 -6.24
N PRO A 38 -13.09 8.38 -5.99
CA PRO A 38 -12.79 7.25 -5.10
C PRO A 38 -11.98 6.10 -5.72
N TYR A 39 -11.65 6.16 -7.01
CA TYR A 39 -10.81 5.16 -7.68
C TYR A 39 -9.35 5.61 -7.77
N CYS A 40 -8.42 4.74 -7.39
CA CYS A 40 -6.99 4.95 -7.56
C CYS A 40 -6.38 3.74 -8.27
N LYS A 41 -5.37 3.98 -9.11
CA LYS A 41 -4.60 2.94 -9.76
C LYS A 41 -3.12 3.23 -9.59
N THR A 42 -2.36 2.23 -9.18
CA THR A 42 -0.89 2.28 -9.13
C THR A 42 -0.35 1.12 -9.94
N VAL A 43 0.65 1.38 -10.79
CA VAL A 43 1.32 0.36 -11.60
C VAL A 43 2.82 0.46 -11.36
N LEU A 44 3.39 -0.65 -10.90
CA LEU A 44 4.80 -0.83 -10.63
C LEU A 44 5.40 -1.67 -11.76
N THR A 45 6.41 -1.16 -12.45
CA THR A 45 7.07 -1.85 -13.56
C THR A 45 8.60 -1.84 -13.41
N ASN A 46 9.29 -2.63 -14.22
CA ASN A 46 10.75 -2.65 -14.30
C ASN A 46 11.14 -2.54 -15.79
N PRO A 47 10.99 -1.34 -16.38
CA PRO A 47 11.06 -1.15 -17.83
C PRO A 47 12.44 -1.49 -18.40
N ASP A 48 13.51 -1.28 -17.62
CA ASP A 48 14.88 -1.45 -18.10
C ASP A 48 15.32 -2.91 -18.23
N TYR A 49 14.76 -3.82 -17.43
CA TYR A 49 15.21 -5.22 -17.38
C TYR A 49 14.09 -6.22 -17.68
N MET A 50 13.04 -6.27 -16.87
CA MET A 50 11.95 -7.23 -17.06
C MET A 50 10.99 -6.80 -18.18
N LYS A 51 10.88 -5.51 -18.49
CA LYS A 51 9.94 -4.95 -19.47
C LYS A 51 8.51 -5.45 -19.15
N GLU A 52 7.81 -5.99 -20.13
CA GLU A 52 6.46 -6.55 -19.98
C GLU A 52 6.40 -7.84 -19.13
N ASN A 53 7.55 -8.44 -18.81
CA ASN A 53 7.58 -9.65 -17.98
C ASN A 53 7.44 -9.36 -16.48
N PHE A 54 7.25 -8.10 -16.07
CA PHE A 54 6.95 -7.77 -14.68
C PHE A 54 5.99 -6.59 -14.58
N PHE A 55 4.93 -6.77 -13.80
CA PHE A 55 4.20 -5.65 -13.22
C PHE A 55 3.60 -6.02 -11.86
N VAL A 56 3.39 -5.01 -11.03
CA VAL A 56 2.38 -5.08 -9.97
C VAL A 56 1.39 -3.95 -10.16
N LYS A 57 0.11 -4.30 -10.27
CA LYS A 57 -0.97 -3.34 -10.42
C LYS A 57 -1.83 -3.36 -9.15
N ILE A 58 -2.06 -2.19 -8.57
CA ILE A 58 -2.91 -2.01 -7.39
C ILE A 58 -4.05 -1.09 -7.80
N GLU A 59 -5.27 -1.62 -7.84
CA GLU A 59 -6.48 -0.85 -8.10
C GLU A 59 -7.27 -0.74 -6.81
N THR A 60 -7.62 0.48 -6.41
CA THR A 60 -8.36 0.73 -5.17
C THR A 60 -9.67 1.42 -5.48
N ILE A 61 -10.78 0.91 -4.93
CA ILE A 61 -12.06 1.63 -4.86
C ILE A 61 -12.38 1.85 -3.38
N HIS A 62 -12.71 3.08 -3.01
CA HIS A 62 -13.15 3.44 -1.66
C HIS A 62 -14.68 3.53 -1.65
N LEU A 63 -15.34 2.66 -0.89
CA LEU A 63 -16.81 2.67 -0.74
C LEU A 63 -17.22 3.00 0.70
N PRO A 64 -18.36 3.68 0.90
CA PRO A 64 -18.91 3.96 2.23
C PRO A 64 -19.66 2.74 2.79
N ASP A 65 -18.97 1.61 2.89
CA ASP A 65 -19.49 0.36 3.44
C ASP A 65 -18.47 -0.30 4.41
N ARG A 66 -18.82 -1.48 4.92
CA ARG A 66 -17.99 -2.24 5.87
C ARG A 66 -17.28 -3.43 5.21
N GLY A 67 -16.97 -3.36 3.92
CA GLY A 67 -16.37 -4.48 3.20
C GLY A 67 -17.38 -5.47 2.64
N THR A 68 -18.64 -5.08 2.50
CA THR A 68 -19.76 -5.96 2.14
C THR A 68 -20.01 -6.08 0.63
N THR A 69 -19.29 -5.33 -0.20
CA THR A 69 -19.43 -5.35 -1.67
C THR A 69 -18.53 -6.44 -2.28
N PRO A 70 -19.05 -7.59 -2.74
CA PRO A 70 -18.22 -8.76 -3.05
C PRO A 70 -17.27 -8.57 -4.25
N ASN A 71 -17.71 -7.85 -5.29
CA ASN A 71 -16.96 -7.60 -6.53
C ASN A 71 -16.92 -6.10 -6.85
N ALA A 72 -16.37 -5.29 -5.95
CA ALA A 72 -16.31 -3.84 -6.08
C ALA A 72 -15.67 -3.35 -7.40
N HIS A 73 -14.72 -4.13 -7.95
CA HIS A 73 -14.01 -3.83 -9.20
C HIS A 73 -14.72 -4.32 -10.46
N GLY A 74 -15.84 -5.05 -10.33
CA GLY A 74 -16.57 -5.57 -11.50
C GLY A 74 -15.75 -6.57 -12.33
N LEU A 75 -14.91 -7.39 -11.69
CA LEU A 75 -14.09 -8.40 -12.37
C LEU A 75 -14.97 -9.40 -13.14
N PRO A 76 -14.51 -9.87 -14.31
CA PRO A 76 -15.19 -10.94 -15.03
C PRO A 76 -15.19 -12.24 -14.22
N PRO A 77 -16.15 -13.17 -14.45
CA PRO A 77 -16.32 -14.36 -13.60
C PRO A 77 -15.06 -15.23 -13.46
N ASP A 78 -14.26 -15.34 -14.51
CA ASP A 78 -13.06 -16.18 -14.54
C ASP A 78 -11.88 -15.58 -13.76
N GLU A 79 -11.76 -14.26 -13.71
CA GLU A 79 -10.78 -13.58 -12.85
C GLU A 79 -11.27 -13.54 -11.39
N LEU A 80 -12.56 -13.27 -11.18
CA LEU A 80 -13.15 -13.24 -9.85
C LEU A 80 -13.00 -14.58 -9.13
N ALA A 81 -13.15 -15.70 -9.85
CA ALA A 81 -12.99 -17.04 -9.32
C ALA A 81 -11.54 -17.39 -8.91
N LYS A 82 -10.54 -16.69 -9.45
CA LYS A 82 -9.11 -16.89 -9.13
C LYS A 82 -8.64 -16.03 -7.96
N ARG A 83 -9.45 -15.07 -7.52
CA ARG A 83 -9.05 -14.07 -6.52
C ARG A 83 -9.15 -14.63 -5.10
N ASP A 84 -8.12 -14.36 -4.31
CA ASP A 84 -8.18 -14.50 -2.86
C ASP A 84 -8.64 -13.20 -2.19
N VAL A 85 -9.52 -13.31 -1.20
CA VAL A 85 -10.02 -12.17 -0.42
C VAL A 85 -9.38 -12.16 0.96
N VAL A 86 -8.71 -11.06 1.30
CA VAL A 86 -8.03 -10.86 2.59
C VAL A 86 -8.65 -9.66 3.30
N HIS A 87 -9.06 -9.84 4.57
CA HIS A 87 -9.71 -8.80 5.37
C HIS A 87 -8.76 -8.24 6.44
N ILE A 88 -8.14 -7.10 6.17
CA ILE A 88 -7.14 -6.51 7.07
C ILE A 88 -7.80 -5.87 8.31
N ASN A 89 -7.42 -6.32 9.52
CA ASN A 89 -7.83 -5.69 10.77
C ASN A 89 -6.73 -4.77 11.29
N ILE A 90 -6.86 -3.45 11.13
CA ILE A 90 -5.82 -2.51 11.58
C ILE A 90 -5.63 -2.50 13.11
N ALA A 91 -6.61 -2.98 13.88
CA ALA A 91 -6.52 -3.11 15.34
C ALA A 91 -5.91 -4.45 15.79
N ASP A 92 -5.68 -5.41 14.89
CA ASP A 92 -5.07 -6.70 15.22
C ASP A 92 -3.56 -6.66 14.99
N ASP A 93 -2.80 -6.76 16.07
CA ASP A 93 -1.35 -6.75 16.07
C ASP A 93 -0.74 -8.09 15.60
N ASN A 94 -1.53 -9.17 15.53
CA ASN A 94 -1.02 -10.53 15.36
C ASN A 94 -1.26 -11.14 13.97
N GLU A 95 -2.04 -10.49 13.10
CA GLU A 95 -2.47 -11.11 11.83
C GLU A 95 -1.40 -11.02 10.73
N PHE A 96 -0.94 -9.81 10.38
CA PHE A 96 -0.05 -9.56 9.24
C PHE A 96 1.27 -8.87 9.60
N LEU A 97 1.44 -8.44 10.85
CA LEU A 97 2.57 -7.63 11.29
C LEU A 97 3.67 -8.50 11.90
N HIS A 98 4.91 -8.05 11.81
CA HIS A 98 6.00 -8.57 12.63
C HIS A 98 6.16 -7.70 13.87
N ALA A 99 6.79 -8.23 14.92
CA ALA A 99 7.04 -7.49 16.16
C ALA A 99 7.72 -6.12 15.93
N GLY A 100 8.64 -6.03 14.95
CA GLY A 100 9.32 -4.78 14.60
C GLY A 100 8.46 -3.75 13.86
N ASP A 101 7.29 -4.15 13.34
CA ASP A 101 6.35 -3.24 12.68
C ASP A 101 5.40 -2.54 13.68
N ILE A 102 5.33 -3.03 14.92
CA ILE A 102 4.40 -2.52 15.92
C ILE A 102 5.13 -1.48 16.77
N GLN A 103 4.67 -0.24 16.70
CA GLN A 103 5.18 0.86 17.52
C GLN A 103 4.04 1.47 18.32
N PRO A 104 4.24 1.86 19.59
CA PRO A 104 3.18 2.45 20.42
C PRO A 104 2.49 3.66 19.77
N SER A 105 3.23 4.47 19.00
CA SER A 105 2.71 5.63 18.27
C SER A 105 1.80 5.29 17.08
N THR A 106 1.77 4.03 16.65
CA THR A 106 1.04 3.54 15.47
C THR A 106 0.17 2.32 15.82
N THR A 107 -0.28 2.24 17.07
CA THR A 107 -1.16 1.17 17.57
C THR A 107 -2.60 1.69 17.74
N PRO A 108 -3.55 1.33 16.85
CA PRO A 108 -4.92 1.83 16.90
C PRO A 108 -5.72 1.43 18.13
N SER A 109 -5.35 0.30 18.76
CA SER A 109 -6.01 -0.18 19.99
C SER A 109 -5.67 0.63 21.24
N THR A 110 -4.70 1.53 21.15
CA THR A 110 -4.30 2.44 22.24
C THR A 110 -4.40 3.92 21.86
N TYR A 111 -4.64 4.23 20.59
CA TYR A 111 -4.71 5.61 20.09
C TYR A 111 -6.12 6.20 20.21
N VAL A 112 -6.20 7.43 20.70
CA VAL A 112 -7.42 8.26 20.70
C VAL A 112 -7.07 9.61 20.09
N SER A 113 -7.80 10.02 19.05
CA SER A 113 -7.62 11.32 18.42
C SER A 113 -8.09 12.45 19.34
N ALA A 114 -7.22 13.42 19.60
CA ALA A 114 -7.58 14.60 20.39
C ALA A 114 -8.49 15.56 19.61
N LYS A 115 -8.39 15.59 18.26
CA LYS A 115 -9.22 16.46 17.42
C LYS A 115 -10.64 15.92 17.18
N THR A 116 -10.80 14.60 17.15
CA THR A 116 -12.06 13.95 16.72
C THR A 116 -12.70 13.07 17.78
N GLY A 117 -11.96 12.68 18.82
CA GLY A 117 -12.39 11.71 19.83
C GLY A 117 -12.48 10.26 19.32
N ARG A 118 -12.07 9.96 18.08
CA ARG A 118 -12.10 8.61 17.52
C ARG A 118 -11.01 7.72 18.11
N GLY A 119 -11.32 6.44 18.26
CA GLY A 119 -10.46 5.46 18.92
C GLY A 119 -10.72 5.40 20.43
N PRO A 120 -10.14 4.41 21.14
CA PRO A 120 -9.30 3.35 20.59
C PRO A 120 -10.12 2.27 19.86
N LEU A 121 -9.51 1.63 18.86
CA LEU A 121 -10.14 0.54 18.12
C LEU A 121 -9.93 -0.79 18.87
N SER A 122 -10.99 -1.36 19.42
CA SER A 122 -10.92 -2.63 20.14
C SER A 122 -12.21 -3.45 19.99
N GLY A 123 -12.11 -4.77 20.21
CA GLY A 123 -13.25 -5.68 20.10
C GLY A 123 -13.96 -5.57 18.74
N SER A 124 -15.28 -5.43 18.77
CA SER A 124 -16.17 -5.27 17.61
C SER A 124 -16.16 -3.84 17.03
N TRP A 125 -14.98 -3.22 16.91
CA TRP A 125 -14.87 -1.85 16.39
C TRP A 125 -15.38 -1.78 14.94
N ARG A 126 -15.16 -2.84 14.15
CA ARG A 126 -15.58 -2.94 12.74
C ARG A 126 -17.10 -2.85 12.55
N GLU A 127 -17.90 -3.11 13.58
CA GLU A 127 -19.36 -3.04 13.55
C GLU A 127 -19.90 -1.77 14.22
N THR A 128 -19.10 -1.12 15.08
CA THR A 128 -19.60 -0.10 16.03
C THR A 128 -19.11 1.31 15.73
N VAL A 129 -17.97 1.48 15.06
CA VAL A 129 -17.43 2.83 14.80
C VAL A 129 -18.13 3.52 13.64
N GLU A 130 -18.22 4.84 13.75
CA GLU A 130 -18.63 5.75 12.68
C GLU A 130 -17.75 7.02 12.70
N PRO A 131 -17.52 7.67 11.54
CA PRO A 131 -17.84 7.18 10.20
C PRO A 131 -16.94 6.00 9.80
N VAL A 132 -17.44 5.16 8.88
CA VAL A 132 -16.71 4.02 8.32
C VAL A 132 -16.66 4.05 6.79
N MET A 133 -15.60 3.48 6.23
CA MET A 133 -15.46 3.20 4.79
C MET A 133 -14.60 1.95 4.59
N CYS A 134 -14.66 1.31 3.43
CA CYS A 134 -13.80 0.19 3.06
C CYS A 134 -13.00 0.47 1.78
N ALA A 135 -11.69 0.23 1.83
CA ALA A 135 -10.80 0.33 0.69
C ALA A 135 -10.62 -1.06 0.04
N TYR A 136 -11.24 -1.27 -1.10
CA TYR A 136 -11.14 -2.50 -1.87
C TYR A 136 -9.89 -2.45 -2.74
N LYS A 137 -8.77 -2.96 -2.21
CA LYS A 137 -7.47 -3.00 -2.92
C LYS A 137 -7.32 -4.31 -3.68
N LEU A 138 -7.50 -4.26 -5.00
CA LEU A 138 -7.21 -5.37 -5.90
C LEU A 138 -5.74 -5.29 -6.30
N VAL A 139 -4.97 -6.31 -5.93
CA VAL A 139 -3.56 -6.45 -6.31
C VAL A 139 -3.45 -7.50 -7.40
N SER A 140 -2.85 -7.16 -8.52
CA SER A 140 -2.51 -8.09 -9.61
C SER A 140 -0.99 -8.10 -9.78
N VAL A 141 -0.37 -9.28 -9.72
CA VAL A 141 1.07 -9.44 -9.91
C VAL A 141 1.31 -10.28 -11.15
N HIS A 142 2.24 -9.83 -11.99
CA HIS A 142 2.76 -10.60 -13.09
C HIS A 142 4.28 -10.65 -13.00
N PHE A 143 4.85 -11.84 -13.07
CA PHE A 143 6.30 -12.02 -13.12
C PHE A 143 6.66 -13.23 -13.97
N LYS A 144 7.14 -12.99 -15.19
CA LYS A 144 7.52 -14.03 -16.14
C LYS A 144 9.03 -14.22 -16.17
N TRP A 145 9.51 -15.12 -15.31
CA TRP A 145 10.89 -15.61 -15.34
C TRP A 145 10.88 -17.13 -15.20
N PHE A 146 11.53 -17.82 -16.15
CA PHE A 146 11.64 -19.27 -16.16
C PHE A 146 12.15 -19.82 -14.82
N GLY A 147 11.37 -20.71 -14.20
CA GLY A 147 11.71 -21.35 -12.92
C GLY A 147 11.39 -20.54 -11.66
N LEU A 148 11.01 -19.26 -11.77
CA LEU A 148 10.77 -18.39 -10.61
C LEU A 148 9.37 -17.76 -10.55
N GLN A 149 8.58 -17.81 -11.63
CA GLN A 149 7.25 -17.18 -11.73
C GLN A 149 6.37 -17.35 -10.47
N LYS A 150 5.90 -18.58 -10.21
CA LYS A 150 4.95 -18.84 -9.12
C LYS A 150 5.49 -18.45 -7.74
N MET A 151 6.78 -18.68 -7.51
CA MET A 151 7.44 -18.35 -6.25
C MET A 151 7.42 -16.85 -5.99
N VAL A 152 7.78 -16.06 -7.00
CA VAL A 152 7.86 -14.60 -6.88
C VAL A 152 6.48 -13.99 -6.82
N GLU A 153 5.55 -14.37 -7.70
CA GLU A 153 4.17 -13.86 -7.68
C GLU A 153 3.50 -14.12 -6.32
N SER A 154 3.59 -15.36 -5.81
CA SER A 154 3.04 -15.72 -4.50
C SER A 154 3.71 -14.95 -3.38
N TYR A 155 5.05 -14.88 -3.37
CA TYR A 155 5.77 -14.10 -2.37
C TYR A 155 5.36 -12.63 -2.37
N THR A 156 5.23 -11.99 -3.54
CA THR A 156 4.78 -10.59 -3.65
C THR A 156 3.39 -10.39 -3.07
N HIS A 157 2.44 -11.30 -3.32
CA HIS A 157 1.12 -11.22 -2.71
C HIS A 157 1.15 -11.27 -1.18
N THR A 158 2.05 -12.03 -0.55
CA THR A 158 2.14 -12.10 0.93
C THR A 158 2.53 -10.78 1.61
N GLN A 159 3.00 -9.80 0.85
CA GLN A 159 3.69 -8.62 1.38
C GLN A 159 2.75 -7.43 1.42
N TYR A 160 1.71 -7.45 0.58
CA TYR A 160 0.67 -6.44 0.54
C TYR A 160 -0.22 -6.39 1.79
N PRO A 161 -0.69 -7.51 2.37
CA PRO A 161 -1.42 -7.45 3.64
C PRO A 161 -0.61 -6.77 4.74
N ARG A 162 0.68 -7.11 4.87
CA ARG A 162 1.59 -6.47 5.83
C ARG A 162 1.77 -4.97 5.54
N LEU A 163 2.06 -4.61 4.29
CA LEU A 163 2.24 -3.21 3.87
C LEU A 163 0.98 -2.38 4.16
N PHE A 164 -0.18 -2.87 3.75
CA PHE A 164 -1.46 -2.20 3.95
C PHE A 164 -1.82 -2.12 5.43
N SER A 165 -1.58 -3.16 6.23
CA SER A 165 -1.78 -3.09 7.68
C SER A 165 -0.96 -1.97 8.32
N LYS A 166 0.35 -1.89 8.02
CA LYS A 166 1.22 -0.83 8.54
C LYS A 166 0.73 0.56 8.14
N PHE A 167 0.52 0.74 6.83
CA PHE A 167 0.10 2.03 6.28
C PHE A 167 -1.21 2.52 6.88
N HIS A 168 -2.25 1.68 6.96
CA HIS A 168 -3.55 2.15 7.47
C HIS A 168 -3.57 2.34 8.99
N ARG A 169 -2.68 1.65 9.74
CA ARG A 169 -2.45 1.95 11.15
C ARG A 169 -1.84 3.32 11.35
N GLU A 170 -0.82 3.67 10.56
CA GLU A 170 -0.21 4.99 10.54
C GLU A 170 -1.24 6.07 10.18
N VAL A 171 -2.00 5.86 9.10
CA VAL A 171 -3.09 6.78 8.70
C VAL A 171 -4.07 7.02 9.84
N PHE A 172 -4.49 5.97 10.56
CA PHE A 172 -5.41 6.11 11.69
C PHE A 172 -4.77 6.84 12.87
N CYS A 173 -3.57 6.44 13.29
CA CYS A 173 -2.90 7.03 14.46
C CYS A 173 -2.32 8.42 14.22
N TRP A 174 -2.15 8.82 12.96
CA TRP A 174 -1.77 10.18 12.58
C TRP A 174 -2.96 11.07 12.23
N MET A 175 -4.18 10.66 12.58
CA MET A 175 -5.40 11.41 12.31
C MET A 175 -5.31 12.86 12.75
N ASP A 176 -4.75 13.13 13.92
CA ASP A 176 -4.61 14.50 14.40
C ASP A 176 -3.65 15.36 13.55
N ASN A 177 -2.77 14.75 12.75
CA ASN A 177 -1.82 15.47 11.89
C ASN A 177 -2.47 15.89 10.56
N TRP A 178 -3.36 15.07 10.01
CA TRP A 178 -3.98 15.34 8.71
C TRP A 178 -5.44 15.80 8.79
N HIS A 179 -6.14 15.54 9.89
CA HIS A 179 -7.53 15.96 10.05
C HIS A 179 -7.64 17.49 10.10
N GLY A 180 -8.43 18.02 9.16
CA GLY A 180 -8.63 19.45 8.95
C GLY A 180 -7.68 20.09 7.93
N LEU A 181 -6.75 19.34 7.34
CA LEU A 181 -5.96 19.84 6.21
C LEU A 181 -6.83 20.04 4.98
N THR A 182 -6.57 21.13 4.26
CA THR A 182 -7.16 21.40 2.95
C THR A 182 -6.34 20.72 1.86
N MET A 183 -6.91 20.59 0.65
CA MET A 183 -6.14 20.08 -0.50
C MET A 183 -4.95 20.98 -0.88
N GLU A 184 -4.99 22.27 -0.53
CA GLU A 184 -3.86 23.17 -0.70
C GLU A 184 -2.72 22.83 0.26
N ASP A 185 -3.04 22.56 1.53
CA ASP A 185 -2.06 22.10 2.52
C ASP A 185 -1.40 20.78 2.09
N ILE A 186 -2.20 19.84 1.59
CA ILE A 186 -1.70 18.56 1.08
C ILE A 186 -0.69 18.77 -0.06
N ARG A 187 -1.02 19.62 -1.04
CA ARG A 187 -0.10 19.93 -2.16
C ARG A 187 1.20 20.60 -1.69
N ALA A 188 1.11 21.47 -0.68
CA ALA A 188 2.31 22.10 -0.10
C ALA A 188 3.21 21.08 0.61
N ILE A 189 2.61 20.12 1.33
CA ILE A 189 3.33 19.01 1.97
C ILE A 189 3.98 18.11 0.92
N GLU A 190 3.25 17.73 -0.13
CA GLU A 190 3.76 16.92 -1.25
C GLU A 190 4.97 17.59 -1.92
N ALA A 191 4.86 18.89 -2.26
CA ALA A 191 5.94 19.64 -2.88
C ALA A 191 7.19 19.71 -1.98
N LYS A 192 7.01 19.86 -0.66
CA LYS A 192 8.11 19.85 0.30
C LYS A 192 8.76 18.47 0.39
N ALA A 193 7.97 17.41 0.50
CA ALA A 193 8.45 16.04 0.58
C ALA A 193 9.21 15.62 -0.69
N GLN A 194 8.69 15.99 -1.88
CA GLN A 194 9.37 15.74 -3.15
C GLN A 194 10.76 16.39 -3.19
N LYS A 195 10.85 17.65 -2.75
CA LYS A 195 12.13 18.36 -2.68
C LYS A 195 13.11 17.69 -1.71
N GLU A 196 12.66 17.31 -0.53
CA GLU A 196 13.49 16.62 0.48
C GLU A 196 14.02 15.27 -0.04
N LEU A 197 13.18 14.48 -0.72
CA LEU A 197 13.58 13.22 -1.34
C LEU A 197 14.61 13.42 -2.47
N GLU A 198 14.43 14.45 -3.30
CA GLU A 198 15.40 14.80 -4.34
C GLU A 198 16.75 15.21 -3.77
N ASP A 199 16.75 15.99 -2.69
CA ASP A 199 17.97 16.46 -2.03
C ASP A 199 18.70 15.28 -1.35
N GLN A 200 17.98 14.37 -0.68
CA GLN A 200 18.54 13.14 -0.09
C GLN A 200 19.15 12.21 -1.17
N ARG A 201 18.48 12.07 -2.31
CA ARG A 201 18.99 11.28 -3.45
C ARG A 201 20.30 11.85 -3.99
N LYS A 202 20.44 13.18 -4.01
CA LYS A 202 21.67 13.87 -4.46
C LYS A 202 22.79 13.80 -3.41
N SER A 203 22.46 13.82 -2.12
CA SER A 203 23.44 13.78 -1.03
C SER A 203 23.92 12.37 -0.68
N GLY A 204 23.29 11.32 -1.21
CA GLY A 204 23.67 9.92 -0.97
C GLY A 204 23.46 9.46 0.48
N THR A 205 22.61 10.16 1.23
CA THR A 205 22.28 9.83 2.62
C THR A 205 21.09 8.87 2.59
N GLU A 206 21.36 7.56 2.63
CA GLU A 206 20.31 6.53 2.71
C GLU A 206 19.57 6.60 4.06
N VAL A 207 18.27 6.28 4.05
CA VAL A 207 17.42 6.02 5.24
C VAL A 207 17.68 4.61 5.76
#